data_AF-K5WQI2-F1
#
_entry.id   AF-K5WQI2-F1
#
_cell.length_a   1.000
_cell.length_b   1.000
_cell.length_c   1.000
_cell.angle_alpha   90.00
_cell.angle_beta   90.00
_cell.angle_gamma   90.00
#
_symmetry.space_group_name_H-M   'P 1'
#
loop_
_entity.id
_entity.type
_entity.pdbx_description
1 polymer ?
#
loop_
_entity_poly.entity_id
_entity_poly.type
_entity_poly.pdbx_seq_one_letter_code
_entity_poly.pdbx_strand_id
1 'polypeptide(L)'
;AGDKIRVFGFSRGAYTARALAGMIHTAGLLPMYSHQEIPFAYRMYTRTTPLGWAQSTPFKKALSMDVDIEFIGLWDTVCSAGLFSRRLLFMASGAAMETFRRAVSLGERRAKCKLDLFN
;
A
#
# COMPACT_ATOMS: atom_id res chain seq x y z
N ALA A 1 -11.04 -3.87 -21.12
CA ALA A 1 -10.14 -4.66 -20.27
C ALA A 1 -8.72 -4.28 -20.65
N GLY A 2 -7.91 -3.83 -19.68
CA GLY A 2 -6.59 -3.22 -19.94
C GLY A 2 -6.33 -1.91 -19.17
N ASP A 3 -7.19 -1.55 -18.22
CA ASP A 3 -7.00 -0.35 -17.40
C ASP A 3 -5.81 -0.53 -16.48
N LYS A 4 -4.93 0.48 -16.44
CA LYS A 4 -3.70 0.43 -15.67
C LYS A 4 -3.79 1.36 -14.47
N ILE A 5 -3.61 0.82 -13.27
CA ILE A 5 -3.62 1.60 -12.03
C ILE A 5 -2.21 2.10 -11.75
N ARG A 6 -2.09 3.42 -11.55
CA ARG A 6 -0.85 4.08 -11.15
C ARG A 6 -1.09 4.86 -9.87
N VAL A 7 -0.28 4.61 -8.84
CA VAL A 7 -0.43 5.22 -7.53
C VAL A 7 0.73 6.18 -7.28
N PHE A 8 0.42 7.42 -6.95
CA PHE A 8 1.44 8.42 -6.64
C PHE A 8 1.26 8.96 -5.24
N GLY A 9 2.36 9.27 -4.56
CA GLY A 9 2.30 9.87 -3.24
C GLY A 9 3.52 10.73 -2.93
N PHE A 10 3.29 11.84 -2.24
CA PHE A 10 4.33 12.77 -1.79
C PHE A 10 4.28 12.93 -0.27
N SER A 11 5.43 12.99 0.40
CA SER A 11 5.51 13.23 1.84
C SER A 11 4.67 12.19 2.62
N ARG A 12 3.73 12.62 3.46
CA ARG A 12 2.76 11.72 4.13
C ARG A 12 1.87 10.96 3.14
N GLY A 13 1.54 11.56 2.00
CA GLY A 13 0.77 10.89 0.95
C GLY A 13 1.52 9.70 0.35
N ALA A 14 2.85 9.66 0.43
CA ALA A 14 3.61 8.48 0.02
C ALA A 14 3.39 7.28 0.96
N TYR A 15 3.15 7.52 2.25
CA TYR A 15 2.76 6.46 3.19
C TYR A 15 1.36 5.93 2.85
N THR A 16 0.40 6.82 2.61
CA THR A 16 -0.96 6.44 2.20
C THR A 16 -0.97 5.68 0.88
N ALA A 17 -0.19 6.12 -0.11
CA ALA A 17 -0.05 5.43 -1.40
C ALA A 17 0.42 3.99 -1.23
N ARG A 18 1.42 3.75 -0.35
CA ARG A 18 1.89 2.40 -0.03
C ARG A 18 0.83 1.57 0.69
N ALA A 19 0.14 2.16 1.66
CA ALA A 19 -0.93 1.50 2.39
C ALA A 19 -2.04 1.05 1.44
N LEU A 20 -2.49 1.95 0.56
CA LEU A 20 -3.51 1.70 -0.45
C LEU A 20 -3.09 0.57 -1.40
N ALA A 21 -1.86 0.64 -1.93
CA ALA A 21 -1.36 -0.38 -2.83
C ALA A 21 -1.29 -1.76 -2.15
N GLY A 22 -0.92 -1.79 -0.86
CA GLY A 22 -0.94 -3.02 -0.07
C GLY A 22 -2.33 -3.56 0.21
N MET A 23 -3.29 -2.68 0.48
CA MET A 23 -4.69 -3.08 0.62
C MET A 23 -5.25 -3.67 -0.68
N ILE A 24 -4.98 -3.04 -1.82
CA ILE A 24 -5.38 -3.55 -3.14
C ILE A 24 -4.73 -4.91 -3.41
N HIS A 25 -3.46 -5.09 -3.06
CA HIS A 25 -2.79 -6.38 -3.23
C HIS A 25 -3.42 -7.50 -2.38
N THR A 26 -3.71 -7.22 -1.11
CA THR A 26 -4.26 -8.22 -0.17
C THR A 26 -5.75 -8.50 -0.40
N ALA A 27 -6.56 -7.45 -0.57
CA ALA A 27 -8.03 -7.54 -0.58
C ALA A 27 -8.66 -7.32 -1.96
N GLY A 28 -7.89 -6.83 -2.94
CA GLY A 28 -8.37 -6.46 -4.27
C GLY A 28 -9.07 -5.09 -4.32
N LEU A 29 -9.52 -4.70 -5.51
CA LEU A 29 -10.27 -3.46 -5.71
C LEU A 29 -11.76 -3.71 -5.49
N LEU A 30 -12.30 -3.19 -4.40
CA LEU A 30 -13.73 -3.32 -4.08
C LEU A 30 -14.58 -2.50 -5.07
N PRO A 31 -15.77 -3.01 -5.47
CA PRO A 31 -16.74 -2.23 -6.22
C PRO A 31 -17.15 -0.97 -5.48
N MET A 32 -17.53 0.08 -6.23
CA MET A 32 -17.87 1.40 -5.69
C MET A 32 -18.91 1.33 -4.56
N TYR A 33 -19.87 0.42 -4.65
CA TYR A 33 -21.00 0.32 -3.71
C TYR A 33 -20.72 -0.57 -2.49
N SER A 34 -19.57 -1.23 -2.42
CA SER A 34 -19.23 -2.21 -1.37
C SER A 34 -18.58 -1.57 -0.14
N HIS A 35 -19.11 -0.44 0.32
CA HIS A 35 -18.53 0.31 1.45
C HIS A 35 -18.53 -0.48 2.77
N GLN A 36 -19.50 -1.39 2.94
CA GLN A 36 -19.61 -2.24 4.14
C GLN A 36 -18.48 -3.25 4.26
N GLU A 37 -17.79 -3.56 3.16
CA GLU A 37 -16.69 -4.52 3.13
C GLU A 37 -15.33 -3.88 3.43
N ILE A 38 -15.25 -2.55 3.42
CA ILE A 38 -14.01 -1.81 3.71
C ILE A 38 -13.41 -2.20 5.08
N PRO A 39 -14.18 -2.30 6.18
CA PRO A 39 -13.65 -2.75 7.47
C PRO A 39 -13.10 -4.18 7.43
N PHE A 40 -13.70 -5.08 6.65
CA PHE A 40 -13.23 -6.45 6.49
C PHE A 40 -11.92 -6.49 5.69
N ALA A 41 -11.87 -5.79 4.57
CA ALA A 41 -10.67 -5.63 3.75
C ALA A 41 -9.50 -5.04 4.57
N TYR A 42 -9.77 -4.02 5.39
CA TYR A 42 -8.76 -3.43 6.27
C TYR A 42 -8.28 -4.42 7.34
N ARG A 43 -9.18 -5.18 7.96
CA ARG A 43 -8.78 -6.24 8.91
C ARG A 43 -7.88 -7.28 8.25
N MET A 44 -8.19 -7.71 7.03
CA MET A 44 -7.35 -8.65 6.28
C MET A 44 -5.98 -8.05 5.97
N TYR A 45 -5.94 -6.81 5.49
CA TYR A 45 -4.70 -6.07 5.23
C TYR A 45 -3.80 -5.97 6.48
N THR A 46 -4.38 -5.67 7.65
CA THR A 46 -3.60 -5.56 8.89
C THR A 46 -3.13 -6.90 9.46
N ARG A 47 -3.67 -8.03 8.97
CA ARG A 47 -3.36 -9.38 9.46
C ARG A 47 -2.39 -10.08 8.52
N THR A 48 -1.10 -9.83 8.70
CA THR A 48 -0.02 -10.41 7.87
C THR A 48 0.36 -11.85 8.22
N THR A 49 -0.48 -12.59 8.95
CA THR A 49 -0.21 -14.00 9.29
C THR A 49 -0.50 -14.90 8.09
N PRO A 50 0.13 -16.08 7.95
CA PRO A 50 -0.18 -17.03 6.87
C PRO A 50 -1.67 -17.38 6.78
N LEU A 51 -2.33 -17.52 7.94
CA LEU A 51 -3.79 -17.70 8.01
C LEU A 51 -4.57 -16.49 7.50
N GLY A 52 -4.09 -15.26 7.76
CA GLY A 52 -4.71 -14.04 7.24
C GLY A 52 -4.65 -13.98 5.72
N TRP A 53 -3.51 -14.34 5.13
CA TRP A 53 -3.34 -14.49 3.69
C TRP A 53 -4.24 -15.57 3.08
N ALA A 54 -4.33 -16.74 3.72
CA ALA A 54 -5.23 -17.79 3.26
C ALA A 54 -6.71 -17.36 3.27
N GLN A 55 -7.10 -16.48 4.21
CA GLN A 55 -8.45 -15.92 4.30
C GLN A 55 -8.70 -14.76 3.33
N SER A 56 -7.67 -14.00 2.96
CA SER A 56 -7.82 -12.86 2.04
C SER A 56 -8.03 -13.31 0.60
N THR A 57 -7.48 -14.46 0.19
CA THR A 57 -7.64 -14.98 -1.19
C THR A 57 -9.11 -15.27 -1.57
N PRO A 58 -9.91 -15.99 -0.76
CA PRO A 58 -11.34 -16.16 -1.02
C PRO A 58 -12.12 -14.85 -1.04
N PHE A 59 -11.78 -13.93 -0.12
CA PHE A 59 -12.41 -12.60 -0.06
C PHE A 59 -12.15 -11.81 -1.35
N LYS A 60 -10.89 -11.75 -1.78
CA LYS A 60 -10.48 -11.09 -3.02
C LYS A 60 -11.26 -11.68 -4.21
N LYS A 61 -11.34 -13.00 -4.30
CA LYS A 61 -12.06 -13.69 -5.38
C LYS A 61 -13.57 -13.44 -5.38
N ALA A 62 -14.19 -13.29 -4.20
CA ALA A 62 -15.64 -13.18 -4.08
C ALA A 62 -16.17 -11.74 -4.15
N LEU A 63 -15.42 -10.78 -3.61
CA LEU A 63 -15.92 -9.43 -3.31
C LEU A 63 -15.15 -8.30 -3.99
N SER A 64 -14.11 -8.63 -4.76
CA SER A 64 -13.26 -7.63 -5.39
C SER A 64 -12.98 -7.94 -6.85
N MET A 65 -12.53 -6.93 -7.58
CA MET A 65 -11.98 -7.06 -8.91
C MET A 65 -10.47 -7.30 -8.80
N ASP A 66 -9.98 -8.24 -9.60
CA ASP A 66 -8.54 -8.44 -9.73
C ASP A 66 -7.96 -7.31 -10.60
N VAL A 67 -7.00 -6.59 -10.05
CA VAL A 67 -6.38 -5.44 -10.68
C VAL A 67 -4.88 -5.47 -10.47
N ASP A 68 -4.15 -5.08 -11.51
CA ASP A 68 -2.70 -4.95 -11.46
C ASP A 68 -2.30 -3.49 -11.30
N ILE A 69 -1.40 -3.23 -10.34
CA ILE A 69 -0.81 -1.91 -10.16
C ILE A 69 0.46 -1.85 -11.01
N GLU A 70 0.37 -1.14 -12.13
CA GLU A 70 1.49 -1.00 -13.06
C GLU A 70 2.62 -0.17 -12.44
N PHE A 71 2.29 0.95 -11.79
CA PHE A 71 3.29 1.90 -11.34
C PHE A 71 2.99 2.47 -9.96
N ILE A 72 4.03 2.57 -9.13
CA ILE A 72 4.01 3.38 -7.91
C ILE A 72 5.14 4.39 -7.91
N GLY A 73 4.79 5.67 -7.85
CA GLY A 73 5.72 6.79 -7.76
C GLY A 73 5.64 7.48 -6.42
N LEU A 74 6.70 7.38 -5.61
CA LEU A 74 6.76 7.97 -4.28
C LEU A 74 7.83 9.05 -4.22
N TRP A 75 7.48 10.24 -3.72
CA TRP A 75 8.43 11.32 -3.49
C TRP A 75 8.53 11.64 -2.01
N ASP A 76 9.77 11.73 -1.54
CA ASP A 76 10.12 12.26 -0.23
C ASP A 76 9.28 11.65 0.90
N THR A 77 9.17 10.31 0.93
CA THR A 77 8.38 9.60 1.96
C THR A 77 8.96 9.93 3.32
N VAL A 78 8.26 10.81 4.05
CA VAL A 78 8.62 11.22 5.40
C VAL A 78 8.00 10.25 6.40
N CYS A 79 8.76 9.83 7.41
CA CYS A 79 8.20 9.25 8.62
C CYS A 79 7.53 10.36 9.48
N SER A 80 6.53 11.06 8.94
CA SER A 80 5.85 12.14 9.66
C SER A 80 4.70 11.58 10.51
N ALA A 81 5.07 11.04 11.68
CA ALA A 81 4.52 11.39 13.00
C ALA A 81 4.74 10.25 14.03
N GLY A 82 5.77 10.42 14.88
CA GLY A 82 5.75 10.05 16.30
C GLY A 82 5.57 8.58 16.71
N LEU A 83 6.67 7.93 17.12
CA LEU A 83 6.78 6.76 18.01
C LEU A 83 6.00 5.45 17.72
N PHE A 84 4.99 5.43 16.85
CA PHE A 84 4.18 4.23 16.59
C PHE A 84 3.73 4.12 15.13
N SER A 85 4.62 4.41 14.19
CA SER A 85 4.38 3.97 12.81
C SER A 85 4.50 2.46 12.81
N ARG A 86 3.37 1.73 12.98
CA ARG A 86 3.26 0.33 12.58
C ARG A 86 3.86 0.28 11.19
N ARG A 87 5.06 -0.28 11.07
CA ARG A 87 5.74 -0.48 9.80
C ARG A 87 4.74 -1.22 8.94
N LEU A 88 4.05 -0.52 8.04
CA LEU A 88 3.15 -1.18 7.12
C LEU A 88 4.08 -2.09 6.31
N LEU A 89 3.95 -3.39 6.56
CA LEU A 89 4.81 -4.47 6.07
C LEU A 89 4.63 -4.69 4.56
N PHE A 90 4.40 -3.62 3.80
CA PHE A 90 4.32 -3.70 2.37
C PHE A 90 5.70 -3.54 1.75
N MET A 91 6.49 -4.62 1.80
CA MET A 91 7.54 -4.98 0.84
C MET A 91 7.84 -6.48 0.95
N ALA A 92 6.86 -7.34 0.71
CA ALA A 92 7.08 -8.78 0.65
C ALA A 92 6.23 -9.45 -0.43
N SER A 93 6.20 -8.90 -1.63
CA SER A 93 6.30 -9.72 -2.84
C SER A 93 6.43 -8.80 -4.05
N GLY A 94 7.50 -8.99 -4.83
CA GLY A 94 7.64 -8.38 -6.16
C GLY A 94 6.69 -8.98 -7.20
N ALA A 95 5.59 -9.58 -6.78
CA ALA A 95 4.69 -10.35 -7.65
C ALA A 95 3.49 -9.52 -8.15
N ALA A 96 3.19 -8.38 -7.54
CA ALA A 96 1.97 -7.61 -7.87
C ALA A 96 2.23 -6.21 -8.44
N MET A 97 3.49 -5.86 -8.74
CA MET A 97 3.85 -4.53 -9.23
C MET A 97 4.88 -4.64 -10.34
N GLU A 98 4.59 -4.00 -11.46
CA GLU A 98 5.48 -3.97 -12.62
C GLU A 98 6.62 -2.96 -12.44
N THR A 99 6.35 -1.79 -11.85
CA THR A 99 7.38 -0.77 -11.63
C THR A 99 7.17 0.04 -10.34
N PHE A 100 8.21 0.07 -9.50
CA PHE A 100 8.26 0.91 -8.29
C PHE A 100 9.37 1.94 -8.41
N ARG A 101 9.05 3.23 -8.25
CA ARG A 101 10.04 4.32 -8.23
C ARG A 101 9.87 5.19 -7.01
N ARG A 102 11.00 5.54 -6.41
CA ARG A 102 11.07 6.46 -5.28
C ARG A 102 12.09 7.55 -5.54
N ALA A 103 11.69 8.79 -5.32
CA ALA A 103 12.57 9.95 -5.28
C ALA A 103 12.70 10.45 -3.84
N VAL A 104 13.89 10.91 -3.50
CA VAL A 104 14.30 11.28 -2.14
C VAL A 104 14.93 12.66 -2.16
N SER A 105 14.59 13.51 -1.19
CA SER A 105 15.29 14.78 -0.98
C SER A 105 16.62 14.54 -0.27
N LEU A 106 17.73 14.70 -1.00
CA LEU A 106 19.09 14.58 -0.43
C LEU A 106 19.44 15.73 0.53
N GLY A 107 18.79 16.89 0.37
CA GLY A 107 19.04 18.10 1.15
C GLY A 107 18.11 18.30 2.34
N GLU A 108 17.26 17.33 2.67
CA GLU A 108 16.31 17.45 3.77
C GLU A 108 17.02 17.47 5.13
N ARG A 109 16.85 18.58 5.87
CA ARG A 109 17.54 18.84 7.16
C ARG A 109 16.57 19.06 8.32
N ARG A 110 15.25 19.04 8.09
CA ARG A 110 14.25 19.27 9.14
C ARG A 110 14.18 18.06 10.07
N ALA A 111 14.27 18.29 11.39
CA ALA A 111 14.34 17.24 12.40
C ALA A 111 13.18 16.23 12.40
N LYS A 112 11.98 16.65 11.96
CA LYS A 112 10.77 15.81 11.86
C LYS A 112 10.62 15.09 10.51
N CYS A 113 11.51 15.37 9.57
CA CYS A 113 11.50 14.89 8.19
C CYS A 113 12.58 13.81 8.02
N LYS A 114 12.64 12.85 8.94
CA LYS A 114 13.59 11.74 8.83
C LYS A 114 13.16 10.86 7.68
N LEU A 115 14.10 10.67 6.77
CA LEU A 115 13.92 9.85 5.59
C LEU A 115 13.79 8.38 5.99
N ASP A 116 12.75 7.71 5.50
CA ASP A 116 12.55 6.28 5.71
C ASP A 116 13.44 5.49 4.72
N LEU A 117 14.75 5.50 4.91
CA LEU A 117 15.69 4.74 4.07
C LEU A 117 15.59 3.26 4.44
N PHE A 118 14.97 2.47 3.56
CA PHE A 118 15.02 1.01 3.68
C PHE A 118 16.31 0.52 3.00
N ASN A 119 17.17 -0.13 3.78
CA ASN A 119 18.04 -1.21 3.30
C ASN A 119 17.24 -2.51 3.30
#